data_AF-A0A4Z1GYK1-F1
#
_entry.id   AF-A0A4Z1GYK1-F1
#
_cell.length_a   1.000
_cell.length_b   1.000
_cell.length_c   1.000
_cell.angle_alpha   90.00
_cell.angle_beta   90.00
_cell.angle_gamma   90.00
#
_symmetry.space_group_name_H-M   'P 1'
#
loop_
_entity.id
_entity.type
_entity.pdbx_description
1 polymer ?
#
loop_
_entity_poly.entity_id
_entity_poly.type
_entity_poly.pdbx_seq_one_letter_code
_entity_poly.pdbx_strand_id
1 'polypeptide(L)'
;MSLRSYYRVGIGSIPQSGCHTILYNVAPSLYDPAKPTETHRSQLPNSGNPFFPRISPATDSHVHKLTSSINLTTMSVTDTSLRVLRLLPVITSTAVLMFAVDEHIFLGTWMAPPFRERANMHLPSWFQLWGRRGRWVILLGYPGTYVLGMLNLLVARPQLKVAGAQKWYALGLLCSVGHIAIYGKRALKLLAEIKGDVPKGNSTCSMAAWLRMHRIRTCTTDVPALVFFVVGALKVL
;
A
#
# COMPACT_ATOMS: atom_id res chain seq x y z
N MET A 1 -44.31 -8.00 60.26
CA MET A 1 -43.00 -8.17 60.95
C MET A 1 -41.94 -8.23 59.85
N SER A 2 -41.43 -7.14 59.26
CA SER A 2 -40.66 -5.97 59.76
C SER A 2 -39.30 -6.32 60.39
N LEU A 3 -38.22 -6.05 59.64
CA LEU A 3 -37.04 -5.21 59.96
C LEU A 3 -36.09 -5.30 58.73
N ARG A 4 -35.90 -4.28 57.86
CA ARG A 4 -35.01 -3.09 57.96
C ARG A 4 -33.63 -3.44 58.53
N SER A 5 -32.46 -3.04 58.00
CA SER A 5 -32.13 -1.95 57.08
C SER A 5 -30.61 -1.88 56.79
N TYR A 6 -30.26 -1.15 55.71
CA TYR A 6 -29.04 -0.33 55.47
C TYR A 6 -27.64 -0.98 55.34
N TYR A 7 -27.01 -0.83 54.16
CA TYR A 7 -26.00 0.23 53.95
C TYR A 7 -25.95 0.67 52.47
N ARG A 8 -25.90 1.98 52.28
CA ARG A 8 -25.78 2.73 51.02
C ARG A 8 -24.48 3.54 51.12
N VAL A 9 -23.96 3.92 49.95
CA VAL A 9 -23.05 5.06 49.64
C VAL A 9 -21.61 4.66 49.27
N GLY A 10 -21.23 5.09 48.07
CA GLY A 10 -19.86 5.12 47.57
C GLY A 10 -19.75 5.35 46.06
N ILE A 11 -20.49 6.31 45.48
CA ILE A 11 -20.29 6.72 44.08
C ILE A 11 -19.10 7.69 44.06
N GLY A 12 -17.93 7.16 43.72
CA GLY A 12 -16.73 7.93 43.38
C GLY A 12 -16.60 8.04 41.87
N SER A 13 -16.86 9.24 41.35
CA SER A 13 -16.69 9.64 39.96
C SER A 13 -15.22 9.63 39.53
N ILE A 14 -14.90 8.88 38.48
CA ILE A 14 -13.61 8.83 37.78
C ILE A 14 -13.59 9.95 36.72
N PRO A 15 -12.55 10.82 36.65
CA PRO A 15 -12.40 11.70 35.51
C PRO A 15 -11.78 10.92 34.33
N GLN A 16 -12.61 10.56 33.34
CA GLN A 16 -12.14 10.17 32.02
C GLN A 16 -11.72 11.44 31.25
N SER A 17 -10.45 11.80 31.35
CA SER A 17 -9.87 12.86 30.55
C SER A 17 -9.47 12.36 29.16
N GLY A 18 -10.10 12.93 28.13
CA GLY A 18 -9.41 13.32 26.90
C GLY A 18 -9.35 12.29 25.76
N CYS A 19 -10.47 12.08 25.07
CA CYS A 19 -10.43 11.65 23.67
C CYS A 19 -11.41 12.52 22.86
N HIS A 20 -10.90 13.62 22.31
CA HIS A 20 -11.67 14.54 21.45
C HIS A 20 -11.87 13.94 20.05
N THR A 21 -13.12 13.94 19.59
CA THR A 21 -13.56 13.51 18.26
C THR A 21 -13.60 14.71 17.32
N ILE A 22 -12.92 14.64 16.17
CA ILE A 22 -12.99 15.63 15.09
C ILE A 22 -13.66 14.95 13.87
N LEU A 23 -14.74 15.56 13.38
CA LEU A 23 -15.47 15.15 12.17
C LEU A 23 -14.88 15.85 10.94
N TYR A 24 -14.65 15.11 9.85
CA TYR A 24 -14.33 15.67 8.54
C TYR A 24 -15.43 15.33 7.53
N ASN A 25 -15.93 16.38 6.86
CA ASN A 25 -16.79 16.30 5.67
C ASN A 25 -15.93 16.14 4.41
N VAL A 26 -16.34 15.25 3.50
CA VAL A 26 -15.72 15.06 2.18
C VAL A 26 -16.78 15.38 1.12
N ALA A 27 -16.44 16.26 0.17
CA ALA A 27 -17.20 16.49 -1.05
C ALA A 27 -16.43 15.91 -2.26
N PRO A 28 -17.10 15.37 -3.30
CA PRO A 28 -16.43 14.75 -4.44
C PRO A 28 -16.14 15.73 -5.58
N SER A 29 -15.02 15.47 -6.26
CA SER A 29 -14.51 16.15 -7.45
C SER A 29 -15.10 15.54 -8.73
N LEU A 30 -15.49 16.41 -9.68
CA LEU A 30 -15.85 16.07 -11.06
C LEU A 30 -14.64 16.33 -11.97
N TYR A 31 -14.29 15.34 -12.81
CA TYR A 31 -13.35 15.47 -13.91
C TYR A 31 -13.91 14.76 -15.15
N ASP A 32 -13.80 15.41 -16.30
CA ASP A 32 -14.35 15.02 -17.61
C ASP A 32 -13.20 14.98 -18.64
N PRO A 33 -12.99 13.87 -19.38
CA PRO A 33 -11.98 13.83 -20.43
C PRO A 33 -12.55 13.60 -21.84
N ALA A 34 -12.03 14.38 -22.79
CA ALA A 34 -11.41 13.95 -24.06
C ALA A 34 -11.92 14.62 -25.35
N LYS A 35 -10.97 15.11 -26.15
CA LYS A 35 -10.73 14.67 -27.55
C LYS A 35 -9.54 15.41 -28.18
N PRO A 36 -8.74 14.74 -29.04
CA PRO A 36 -8.10 15.39 -30.17
C PRO A 36 -8.56 14.82 -31.51
N THR A 37 -8.67 15.74 -32.47
CA THR A 37 -9.16 15.60 -33.84
C THR A 37 -8.08 15.03 -34.77
N GLU A 38 -8.43 14.07 -35.61
CA GLU A 38 -7.62 13.58 -36.74
C GLU A 38 -7.57 14.62 -37.88
N THR A 39 -6.38 14.80 -38.47
CA THR A 39 -6.23 15.57 -39.71
C THR A 39 -5.59 14.72 -40.79
N HIS A 40 -6.41 14.44 -41.80
CA HIS A 40 -6.16 13.80 -43.08
C HIS A 40 -5.20 14.64 -43.94
N ARG A 41 -4.18 14.05 -44.58
CA ARG A 41 -3.48 14.71 -45.71
C ARG A 41 -2.91 13.75 -46.77
N SER A 42 -3.61 13.79 -47.92
CA SER A 42 -3.16 13.74 -49.32
C SER A 42 -2.05 12.77 -49.75
N GLN A 43 -2.46 11.82 -50.59
CA GLN A 43 -1.62 11.18 -51.61
C GLN A 43 -1.45 12.11 -52.83
N LEU A 44 -0.29 12.02 -53.48
CA LEU A 44 -0.08 12.36 -54.88
C LEU A 44 0.68 11.22 -55.58
N PRO A 45 0.40 10.94 -56.85
CA PRO A 45 1.06 9.90 -57.62
C PRO A 45 2.32 10.45 -58.29
N ASN A 46 3.38 9.65 -58.37
CA ASN A 46 4.47 9.96 -59.28
C ASN A 46 4.84 8.76 -60.15
N SER A 47 5.02 9.09 -61.42
CA SER A 47 5.07 8.28 -62.61
C SER A 47 6.48 7.82 -62.96
N GLY A 48 6.56 6.57 -63.45
CA GLY A 48 7.37 6.19 -64.62
C GLY A 48 8.89 6.10 -64.49
N ASN A 49 9.43 4.88 -64.58
CA ASN A 49 10.19 4.49 -65.78
C ASN A 49 10.50 2.97 -65.78
N PRO A 50 10.30 2.28 -66.92
CA PRO A 50 10.70 0.89 -67.10
C PRO A 50 12.00 0.84 -67.92
N PHE A 51 13.09 0.33 -67.35
CA PHE A 51 14.10 -0.47 -68.06
C PHE A 51 15.21 -0.86 -67.08
N PHE A 52 15.65 -2.12 -67.17
CA PHE A 52 16.72 -2.85 -66.47
C PHE A 52 16.20 -3.99 -65.57
N PRO A 53 16.40 -5.27 -65.96
CA PRO A 53 16.29 -6.39 -65.04
C PRO A 53 17.52 -6.39 -64.14
N ARG A 54 17.40 -5.79 -62.95
CA ARG A 54 18.36 -5.98 -61.86
C ARG A 54 18.05 -7.33 -61.23
N ILE A 55 18.94 -8.30 -61.42
CA ILE A 55 18.94 -9.55 -60.65
C ILE A 55 19.30 -9.16 -59.20
N SER A 56 18.27 -8.99 -58.36
CA SER A 56 18.46 -8.86 -56.92
C SER A 56 18.67 -10.23 -56.30
N PRO A 57 19.60 -10.40 -55.35
CA PRO A 57 19.69 -11.60 -54.55
C PRO A 57 18.40 -11.71 -53.73
N ALA A 58 17.55 -12.66 -54.05
CA ALA A 58 16.31 -12.94 -53.36
C ALA A 58 16.56 -13.73 -52.06
N THR A 59 17.43 -13.22 -51.19
CA THR A 59 17.74 -13.83 -49.89
C THR A 59 18.46 -12.79 -49.03
N ASP A 60 17.72 -11.84 -48.44
CA ASP A 60 18.19 -11.14 -47.22
C ASP A 60 17.17 -10.17 -46.61
N SER A 61 16.22 -9.66 -47.40
CA SER A 61 15.24 -8.67 -46.93
C SER A 61 14.28 -9.21 -45.86
N HIS A 62 13.99 -10.50 -45.89
CA HIS A 62 13.10 -11.16 -44.93
C HIS A 62 13.80 -11.39 -43.58
N VAL A 63 15.10 -11.73 -43.58
CA VAL A 63 15.90 -11.95 -42.38
C VAL A 63 16.15 -10.61 -41.66
N HIS A 64 16.45 -9.55 -42.40
CA HIS A 64 16.59 -8.20 -41.83
C HIS A 64 15.28 -7.64 -41.25
N LYS A 65 14.13 -7.87 -41.92
CA LYS A 65 12.82 -7.48 -41.37
C LYS A 65 12.48 -8.28 -40.12
N LEU A 66 12.74 -9.58 -40.10
CA LEU A 66 12.43 -10.43 -38.96
C LEU A 66 13.31 -10.09 -37.75
N THR A 67 14.63 -9.91 -37.94
CA THR A 67 15.57 -9.53 -36.88
C THR A 67 15.29 -8.11 -36.35
N SER A 68 14.98 -7.15 -37.23
CA SER A 68 14.55 -5.81 -36.81
C SER A 68 13.25 -5.83 -35.99
N SER A 69 12.26 -6.64 -36.41
CA SER A 69 10.98 -6.77 -35.71
C SER A 69 11.12 -7.46 -34.35
N ILE A 70 11.97 -8.50 -34.26
CA ILE A 70 12.29 -9.17 -32.99
C ILE A 70 12.99 -8.22 -32.03
N ASN A 71 13.99 -7.46 -32.50
CA ASN A 71 14.73 -6.49 -31.67
C ASN A 71 13.84 -5.34 -31.18
N LEU A 72 12.94 -4.84 -32.01
CA LEU A 72 11.99 -3.79 -31.61
C LEU A 72 11.02 -4.30 -30.52
N THR A 73 10.54 -5.53 -30.67
CA THR A 73 9.62 -6.16 -29.71
C THR A 73 10.30 -6.44 -28.38
N THR A 74 11.54 -6.95 -28.38
CA THR A 74 12.29 -7.24 -27.15
C THR A 74 12.69 -5.97 -26.39
N MET A 75 13.07 -4.89 -27.09
CA MET A 75 13.31 -3.59 -26.47
C MET A 75 12.05 -3.04 -25.81
N SER A 76 10.91 -3.09 -26.51
CA SER A 76 9.61 -2.63 -25.99
C SER A 76 9.13 -3.43 -24.77
N VAL A 77 9.28 -4.76 -24.78
CA VAL A 77 8.92 -5.63 -23.64
C VAL A 77 9.81 -5.36 -22.44
N THR A 78 11.11 -5.13 -22.65
CA THR A 78 12.06 -4.84 -21.57
C THR A 78 11.73 -3.50 -20.91
N ASP A 79 11.46 -2.46 -21.70
CA ASP A 79 11.07 -1.15 -21.17
C ASP A 79 9.75 -1.20 -20.41
N THR A 80 8.77 -1.94 -20.93
CA THR A 80 7.48 -2.14 -20.26
C THR A 80 7.67 -2.89 -18.93
N SER A 81 8.47 -3.96 -18.93
CA SER A 81 8.76 -4.75 -17.72
C SER A 81 9.46 -3.91 -16.66
N LEU A 82 10.39 -3.04 -17.07
CA LEU A 82 11.06 -2.11 -16.17
C LEU A 82 10.07 -1.12 -15.57
N ARG A 83 9.18 -0.51 -16.38
CA ARG A 83 8.15 0.41 -15.87
C ARG A 83 7.23 -0.27 -14.86
N VAL A 84 6.80 -1.50 -15.12
CA VAL A 84 6.02 -2.30 -14.16
C VAL A 84 6.82 -2.50 -12.88
N LEU A 85 8.08 -2.89 -12.97
CA LEU A 85 8.95 -3.03 -11.79
C LEU A 85 9.03 -1.73 -10.97
N ARG A 86 9.08 -0.56 -11.62
CA ARG A 86 9.08 0.75 -10.95
C ARG A 86 7.79 1.05 -10.18
N LEU A 87 6.66 0.59 -10.70
CA LEU A 87 5.36 0.79 -10.08
C LEU A 87 5.05 -0.22 -8.96
N LEU A 88 5.67 -1.40 -8.97
CA LEU A 88 5.36 -2.47 -8.02
C LEU A 88 5.48 -2.07 -6.54
N PRO A 89 6.50 -1.33 -6.08
CA PRO A 89 6.56 -0.82 -4.70
C PRO A 89 5.43 0.16 -4.38
N VAL A 90 4.95 0.96 -5.36
CA VAL A 90 3.81 1.85 -5.19
C VAL A 90 2.55 1.03 -4.96
N ILE A 91 2.26 0.07 -5.85
CA ILE A 91 1.07 -0.79 -5.76
C ILE A 91 1.03 -1.55 -4.43
N THR A 92 2.15 -2.16 -4.06
CA THR A 92 2.24 -2.95 -2.82
C THR A 92 2.19 -2.07 -1.57
N SER A 93 2.85 -0.91 -1.56
CA SER A 93 2.73 0.06 -0.44
C SER A 93 1.33 0.65 -0.30
N THR A 94 0.62 0.89 -1.41
CA THR A 94 -0.80 1.28 -1.38
C THR A 94 -1.66 0.17 -0.77
N ALA A 95 -1.47 -1.09 -1.16
CA ALA A 95 -2.25 -2.20 -0.64
C ALA A 95 -2.06 -2.39 0.88
N VAL A 96 -0.84 -2.32 1.39
CA VAL A 96 -0.59 -2.42 2.84
C VAL A 96 -1.11 -1.19 3.60
N LEU A 97 -1.04 0.01 3.01
CA LEU A 97 -1.59 1.22 3.62
C LEU A 97 -3.12 1.15 3.70
N MET A 98 -3.78 0.69 2.64
CA MET A 98 -5.23 0.45 2.63
C MET A 98 -5.62 -0.54 3.72
N PHE A 99 -4.89 -1.65 3.84
CA PHE A 99 -5.11 -2.61 4.92
C PHE A 99 -4.93 -1.99 6.31
N ALA A 100 -3.93 -1.12 6.50
CA ALA A 100 -3.75 -0.41 7.77
C ALA A 100 -4.91 0.56 8.07
N VAL A 101 -5.47 1.21 7.05
CA VAL A 101 -6.69 2.04 7.20
C VAL A 101 -7.87 1.19 7.61
N ASP A 102 -8.10 0.07 6.92
CA ASP A 102 -9.18 -0.86 7.23
C ASP A 102 -9.06 -1.37 8.67
N GLU A 103 -7.88 -1.83 9.08
CA GLU A 103 -7.59 -2.25 10.46
C GLU A 103 -7.98 -1.16 11.46
N HIS A 104 -7.64 0.10 11.18
CA HIS A 104 -8.00 1.19 12.08
C HIS A 104 -9.52 1.39 12.19
N ILE A 105 -10.23 1.30 11.07
CA ILE A 105 -11.69 1.47 11.00
C ILE A 105 -12.39 0.37 11.79
N PHE A 106 -12.22 -0.91 11.41
CA PHE A 106 -12.99 -1.99 12.03
C PHE A 106 -12.48 -2.39 13.42
N LEU A 107 -11.20 -2.20 13.75
CA LEU A 107 -10.74 -2.39 15.13
C LEU A 107 -11.16 -1.21 16.01
N GLY A 108 -11.22 -0.01 15.44
CA GLY A 108 -11.73 1.18 16.10
C GLY A 108 -13.19 1.06 16.55
N THR A 109 -14.04 0.35 15.81
CA THR A 109 -15.45 0.17 16.20
C THR A 109 -15.62 -0.61 17.51
N TRP A 110 -14.67 -1.48 17.88
CA TRP A 110 -14.67 -2.16 19.18
C TRP A 110 -14.44 -1.21 20.36
N MET A 111 -14.01 0.03 20.11
CA MET A 111 -13.75 1.04 21.11
C MET A 111 -14.96 1.92 21.44
N ALA A 112 -16.09 1.74 20.75
CA ALA A 112 -17.30 2.52 20.99
C ALA A 112 -17.77 2.37 22.45
N PRO A 113 -17.99 3.47 23.21
CA PRO A 113 -18.40 3.41 24.61
C PRO A 113 -19.65 2.55 24.87
N PRO A 114 -20.72 2.62 24.04
CA PRO A 114 -21.94 1.83 24.28
C PRO A 114 -21.74 0.30 24.24
N PHE A 115 -20.69 -0.18 23.58
CA PHE A 115 -20.45 -1.62 23.39
C PHE A 115 -19.27 -2.12 24.22
N ARG A 116 -18.70 -1.30 25.11
CA ARG A 116 -17.43 -1.59 25.78
C ARG A 116 -17.42 -2.92 26.55
N GLU A 117 -18.50 -3.21 27.27
CA GLU A 117 -18.65 -4.46 28.02
C GLU A 117 -18.70 -5.68 27.09
N ARG A 118 -19.56 -5.63 26.07
CA ARG A 118 -19.68 -6.69 25.05
C ARG A 118 -18.38 -6.86 24.26
N ALA A 119 -17.69 -5.76 23.96
CA ALA A 119 -16.40 -5.75 23.31
C ALA A 119 -15.37 -6.48 24.18
N ASN A 120 -15.25 -6.14 25.46
CA ASN A 120 -14.33 -6.83 26.36
C ASN A 120 -14.60 -8.34 26.45
N MET A 121 -15.87 -8.75 26.42
CA MET A 121 -16.27 -10.16 26.46
C MET A 121 -15.91 -10.92 25.18
N HIS A 122 -16.15 -10.34 24.00
CA HIS A 122 -16.06 -11.06 22.72
C HIS A 122 -14.75 -10.83 21.96
N LEU A 123 -14.10 -9.67 22.15
CA LEU A 123 -12.93 -9.26 21.38
C LEU A 123 -11.80 -10.30 21.40
N PRO A 124 -11.40 -10.92 22.53
CA PRO A 124 -10.31 -11.89 22.52
C PRO A 124 -10.58 -13.08 21.58
N SER A 125 -11.78 -13.66 21.68
CA SER A 125 -12.19 -14.81 20.85
C SER A 125 -12.32 -14.44 19.37
N TRP A 126 -12.92 -13.27 19.09
CA TRP A 126 -13.02 -12.74 17.73
C TRP A 126 -11.64 -12.49 17.12
N PHE A 127 -10.72 -11.91 17.90
CA PHE A 127 -9.39 -11.56 17.44
C PHE A 127 -8.50 -12.78 17.17
N GLN A 128 -8.70 -13.89 17.89
CA GLN A 128 -8.05 -15.17 17.58
C GLN A 128 -8.49 -15.70 16.20
N LEU A 129 -9.79 -15.63 15.89
CA LEU A 129 -10.34 -16.07 14.61
C LEU A 129 -9.89 -15.16 13.46
N TRP A 130 -10.08 -13.84 13.63
CA TRP A 130 -9.67 -12.84 12.65
C TRP A 130 -8.16 -12.89 12.42
N GLY A 131 -7.37 -12.89 13.50
CA GLY A 131 -5.91 -12.89 13.42
C GLY A 131 -5.33 -14.13 12.74
N ARG A 132 -6.05 -15.26 12.69
CA ARG A 132 -5.65 -16.44 11.91
C ARG A 132 -5.92 -16.27 10.41
N ARG A 133 -6.99 -15.57 10.04
CA ARG A 133 -7.40 -15.34 8.64
C ARG A 133 -6.71 -14.14 8.01
N GLY A 134 -6.65 -13.01 8.72
CA GLY A 134 -6.14 -11.72 8.21
C GLY A 134 -4.62 -11.61 8.13
N ARG A 135 -3.87 -12.47 8.84
CA ARG A 135 -2.39 -12.41 8.92
C ARG A 135 -1.67 -12.62 7.58
N TRP A 136 -2.30 -13.25 6.59
CA TRP A 136 -1.66 -13.48 5.28
C TRP A 136 -1.38 -12.18 4.52
N VAL A 137 -2.25 -11.19 4.63
CA VAL A 137 -2.05 -9.87 4.00
C VAL A 137 -0.79 -9.21 4.53
N ILE A 138 -0.56 -9.29 5.85
CA ILE A 138 0.64 -8.74 6.50
C ILE A 138 1.88 -9.55 6.11
N LEU A 139 1.80 -10.89 6.18
CA LEU A 139 2.93 -11.78 5.92
C LEU A 139 3.41 -11.77 4.47
N LEU A 140 2.54 -11.43 3.52
CA LEU A 140 2.90 -11.35 2.10
C LEU A 140 3.12 -9.89 1.67
N GLY A 141 2.26 -8.97 2.11
CA GLY A 141 2.29 -7.57 1.69
C GLY A 141 3.59 -6.87 2.07
N TYR A 142 3.97 -6.92 3.35
CA TYR A 142 5.18 -6.22 3.83
C TYR A 142 6.47 -6.79 3.22
N PRO A 143 6.75 -8.11 3.28
CA PRO A 143 7.92 -8.68 2.62
C PRO A 143 7.93 -8.43 1.11
N GLY A 144 6.76 -8.49 0.46
CA GLY A 144 6.60 -8.14 -0.95
C GLY A 144 7.09 -6.72 -1.23
N THR A 145 6.61 -5.72 -0.48
CA THR A 145 7.07 -4.33 -0.59
C THR A 145 8.59 -4.20 -0.40
N TYR A 146 9.17 -4.94 0.55
CA TYR A 146 10.62 -4.91 0.80
C TYR A 146 11.41 -5.44 -0.39
N VAL A 147 11.02 -6.61 -0.90
CA VAL A 147 11.67 -7.24 -2.04
C VAL A 147 11.55 -6.37 -3.28
N LEU A 148 10.36 -5.83 -3.56
CA LEU A 148 10.13 -4.98 -4.73
C LEU A 148 10.85 -3.64 -4.63
N GLY A 149 10.88 -3.02 -3.44
CA GLY A 149 11.66 -1.82 -3.18
C GLY A 149 13.16 -2.07 -3.35
N MET A 150 13.66 -3.22 -2.86
CA MET A 150 15.04 -3.64 -3.05
C MET A 150 15.37 -3.89 -4.52
N LEU A 151 14.55 -4.65 -5.25
CA LEU A 151 14.74 -4.93 -6.67
C LEU A 151 14.84 -3.64 -7.49
N ASN A 152 14.06 -2.61 -7.13
CA ASN A 152 14.17 -1.31 -7.76
C ASN A 152 15.56 -0.68 -7.62
N LEU A 153 16.20 -0.85 -6.46
CA LEU A 153 17.55 -0.39 -6.20
C LEU A 153 18.63 -1.29 -6.83
N LEU A 154 18.30 -2.51 -7.25
CA LEU A 154 19.26 -3.46 -7.85
C LEU A 154 19.22 -3.45 -9.38
N VAL A 155 18.05 -3.32 -9.98
CA VAL A 155 17.82 -3.47 -11.43
C VAL A 155 17.94 -2.12 -12.15
N ALA A 156 18.68 -2.09 -13.27
CA ALA A 156 18.90 -0.90 -14.11
C ALA A 156 19.29 0.37 -13.32
N ARG A 157 20.19 0.20 -12.34
CA ARG A 157 20.71 1.25 -11.46
C ARG A 157 21.17 2.54 -12.16
N PRO A 158 21.85 2.50 -13.32
CA PRO A 158 22.28 3.73 -13.99
C PRO A 158 21.10 4.65 -14.34
N GLN A 159 19.98 4.09 -14.81
CA GLN A 159 18.77 4.85 -15.13
C GLN A 159 18.20 5.54 -13.89
N LEU A 160 18.20 4.86 -12.74
CA LEU A 160 17.76 5.42 -11.46
C LEU A 160 18.61 6.59 -10.99
N LYS A 161 19.93 6.51 -11.20
CA LYS A 161 20.88 7.56 -10.82
C LYS A 161 20.68 8.80 -11.67
N VAL A 162 20.62 8.63 -12.99
CA VAL A 162 20.38 9.73 -13.95
C VAL A 162 19.05 10.42 -13.65
N ALA A 163 18.00 9.66 -13.37
CA ALA A 163 16.68 10.19 -13.00
C ALA A 163 16.61 10.82 -11.59
N GLY A 164 17.64 10.63 -10.76
CA GLY A 164 17.61 11.03 -9.34
C GLY A 164 16.56 10.28 -8.51
N ALA A 165 16.09 9.13 -8.99
CA ALA A 165 15.05 8.31 -8.35
C ALA A 165 15.60 7.40 -7.25
N GLN A 166 16.91 7.06 -7.29
CA GLN A 166 17.53 6.11 -6.37
C GLN A 166 17.29 6.44 -4.89
N LYS A 167 17.47 7.71 -4.49
CA LYS A 167 17.30 8.14 -3.09
C LYS A 167 15.87 7.94 -2.60
N TRP A 168 14.87 8.09 -3.47
CA TRP A 168 13.46 7.98 -3.11
C TRP A 168 13.06 6.53 -2.87
N TYR A 169 13.52 5.61 -3.73
CA TYR A 169 13.35 4.17 -3.48
C TYR A 169 14.06 3.72 -2.19
N ALA A 170 15.25 4.26 -1.91
CA ALA A 170 15.98 3.93 -0.68
C ALA A 170 15.25 4.42 0.58
N LEU A 171 14.74 5.65 0.58
CA LEU A 171 13.94 6.19 1.67
C LEU A 171 12.61 5.44 1.83
N GLY A 172 11.93 5.11 0.73
CA GLY A 172 10.69 4.31 0.77
C GLY A 172 10.92 2.93 1.37
N LEU A 173 12.01 2.26 0.99
CA LEU A 173 12.41 0.97 1.56
C LEU A 173 12.77 1.11 3.04
N LEU A 174 13.53 2.14 3.43
CA LEU A 174 13.90 2.39 4.82
C LEU A 174 12.67 2.59 5.70
N CYS A 175 11.71 3.42 5.28
CA CYS A 175 10.45 3.62 5.98
C CYS A 175 9.64 2.32 6.07
N SER A 176 9.58 1.54 4.98
CA SER A 176 8.88 0.25 4.95
C SER A 176 9.48 -0.76 5.93
N VAL A 177 10.81 -0.87 6.00
CA VAL A 177 11.50 -1.73 6.97
C VAL A 177 11.33 -1.19 8.39
N GLY A 178 11.31 0.12 8.56
CA GLY A 178 11.03 0.80 9.84
C GLY A 178 9.72 0.35 10.49
N HIS A 179 8.70 -0.01 9.70
CA HIS A 179 7.45 -0.58 10.19
C HIS A 179 7.71 -1.74 11.16
N ILE A 180 8.47 -2.75 10.72
CA ILE A 180 8.71 -3.95 11.54
C ILE A 180 9.85 -3.73 12.53
N ALA A 181 10.90 -3.02 12.12
CA ALA A 181 12.10 -2.81 12.93
C ALA A 181 11.80 -2.03 14.22
N ILE A 182 10.93 -1.01 14.14
CA ILE A 182 10.62 -0.13 15.28
C ILE A 182 9.40 -0.67 16.06
N TYR A 183 8.34 -1.08 15.36
CA TYR A 183 7.05 -1.35 16.01
C TYR A 183 6.73 -2.83 16.18
N GLY A 184 7.43 -3.73 15.48
CA GLY A 184 7.09 -5.16 15.41
C GLY A 184 6.99 -5.83 16.78
N LYS A 185 8.00 -5.64 17.64
CA LYS A 185 8.02 -6.22 18.99
C LYS A 185 6.83 -5.75 19.85
N ARG A 186 6.54 -4.45 19.85
CA ARG A 186 5.45 -3.88 20.64
C ARG A 186 4.08 -4.30 20.08
N ALA A 187 3.95 -4.35 18.76
CA ALA A 187 2.74 -4.83 18.09
C ALA A 187 2.44 -6.27 18.47
N LEU A 188 3.41 -7.19 18.33
CA LEU A 188 3.23 -8.60 18.68
C LEU A 188 2.85 -8.80 20.15
N LYS A 189 3.47 -8.03 21.06
CA LYS A 189 3.09 -8.03 22.49
C LYS A 189 1.63 -7.63 22.70
N LEU A 190 1.21 -6.49 22.15
CA LEU A 190 -0.17 -5.99 22.30
C LEU A 190 -1.20 -6.94 21.65
N LEU A 191 -0.86 -7.53 20.50
CA LEU A 191 -1.70 -8.54 19.84
C LEU A 191 -1.87 -9.79 20.71
N ALA A 192 -0.81 -10.22 21.42
CA ALA A 192 -0.89 -11.32 22.36
C ALA A 192 -1.74 -10.97 23.59
N GLU A 193 -1.60 -9.75 24.12
CA GLU A 193 -2.42 -9.24 25.24
C GLU A 193 -3.92 -9.19 24.86
N ILE A 194 -4.27 -8.74 23.66
CA ILE A 194 -5.66 -8.74 23.17
C ILE A 194 -6.20 -10.18 23.09
N LYS A 195 -5.45 -11.11 22.49
CA LYS A 195 -5.86 -12.52 22.34
C LYS A 195 -5.98 -13.26 23.67
N GLY A 196 -5.12 -12.91 24.62
CA GLY A 196 -5.06 -13.50 25.95
C GLY A 196 -6.01 -12.86 26.95
N ASP A 197 -6.81 -11.88 26.52
CA ASP A 197 -7.67 -11.10 27.40
C ASP A 197 -6.88 -10.50 28.58
N VAL A 198 -5.82 -9.75 28.25
CA VAL A 198 -4.95 -9.08 29.23
C VAL A 198 -5.10 -7.57 29.05
N PRO A 199 -5.45 -6.79 30.09
CA PRO A 199 -5.93 -7.24 31.41
C PRO A 199 -7.25 -8.00 31.33
N LYS A 200 -7.48 -8.93 32.27
CA LYS A 200 -8.66 -9.82 32.28
C LYS A 200 -9.96 -9.02 32.29
N GLY A 201 -10.86 -9.33 31.35
CA GLY A 201 -12.13 -8.63 31.19
C GLY A 201 -12.00 -7.18 30.71
N ASN A 202 -10.81 -6.77 30.26
CA ASN A 202 -10.52 -5.42 29.78
C ASN A 202 -9.59 -5.40 28.56
N SER A 203 -9.77 -6.37 27.65
CA SER A 203 -9.00 -6.48 26.40
C SER A 203 -9.08 -5.23 25.50
N THR A 204 -10.12 -4.40 25.61
CA THR A 204 -10.21 -3.12 24.90
C THR A 204 -9.16 -2.10 25.36
N CYS A 205 -8.60 -2.23 26.56
CA CYS A 205 -7.46 -1.42 27.00
C CYS A 205 -6.22 -1.69 26.13
N SER A 206 -5.90 -2.96 25.91
CA SER A 206 -4.80 -3.39 25.03
C SER A 206 -5.08 -3.04 23.57
N MET A 207 -6.34 -3.15 23.14
CA MET A 207 -6.77 -2.66 21.82
C MET A 207 -6.56 -1.16 21.64
N ALA A 208 -6.90 -0.33 22.64
CA ALA A 208 -6.67 1.12 22.59
C ALA A 208 -5.18 1.44 22.43
N ALA A 209 -4.33 0.75 23.20
CA ALA A 209 -2.89 0.91 23.12
C ALA A 209 -2.36 0.47 21.74
N TRP A 210 -2.87 -0.62 21.19
CA TRP A 210 -2.55 -1.09 19.85
C TRP A 210 -2.98 -0.09 18.78
N LEU A 211 -4.22 0.40 18.79
CA LEU A 211 -4.74 1.38 17.83
C LEU A 211 -3.95 2.68 17.84
N ARG A 212 -3.54 3.16 19.03
CA ARG A 212 -2.69 4.36 19.15
C ARG A 212 -1.33 4.13 18.49
N MET A 213 -0.68 3.02 18.81
CA MET A 213 0.62 2.66 18.20
C MET A 213 0.48 2.43 16.70
N HIS A 214 -0.57 1.75 16.26
CA HIS A 214 -0.90 1.47 14.86
C HIS A 214 -1.04 2.76 14.05
N ARG A 215 -1.77 3.75 14.58
CA ARG A 215 -1.90 5.07 13.94
C ARG A 215 -0.54 5.76 13.80
N ILE A 216 0.26 5.80 14.87
CA ILE A 216 1.60 6.41 14.85
C ILE A 216 2.50 5.69 13.83
N ARG A 217 2.52 4.35 13.86
CA ARG A 217 3.28 3.52 12.91
C ARG A 217 2.86 3.85 11.48
N THR A 218 1.57 3.85 11.19
CA THR A 218 1.04 4.14 9.85
C THR A 218 1.48 5.52 9.36
N CYS A 219 1.39 6.55 10.21
CA CYS A 219 1.81 7.91 9.86
C CYS A 219 3.33 8.07 9.70
N THR A 220 4.14 7.31 10.43
CA THR A 220 5.61 7.48 10.45
C THR A 220 6.35 6.53 9.51
N THR A 221 5.71 5.46 9.05
CA THR A 221 6.34 4.42 8.23
C THR A 221 5.58 4.19 6.93
N ASP A 222 4.33 3.72 7.01
CA ASP A 222 3.55 3.30 5.85
C ASP A 222 3.22 4.47 4.89
N VAL A 223 2.77 5.61 5.41
CA VAL A 223 2.48 6.82 4.61
C VAL A 223 3.74 7.40 3.97
N PRO A 224 4.84 7.68 4.70
CA PRO A 224 6.08 8.15 4.09
C PRO A 224 6.65 7.18 3.05
N ALA A 225 6.57 5.87 3.31
CA ALA A 225 7.02 4.86 2.36
C ALA A 225 6.29 4.97 1.02
N LEU A 226 4.95 5.04 1.04
CA LEU A 226 4.15 5.23 -0.16
C LEU A 226 4.54 6.52 -0.90
N VAL A 227 4.63 7.64 -0.18
CA VAL A 227 5.01 8.94 -0.77
C VAL A 227 6.37 8.84 -1.48
N PHE A 228 7.38 8.27 -0.82
CA PHE A 228 8.70 8.13 -1.41
C PHE A 228 8.72 7.18 -2.61
N PHE A 229 7.98 6.07 -2.57
CA PHE A 229 7.86 5.20 -3.74
C PHE A 229 7.15 5.87 -4.91
N VAL A 230 6.08 6.66 -4.67
CA VAL A 230 5.39 7.43 -5.71
C VAL A 230 6.34 8.44 -6.34
N VAL A 231 7.08 9.21 -5.54
CA VAL A 231 8.07 10.17 -6.06
C VAL A 231 9.18 9.47 -6.83
N GLY A 232 9.66 8.32 -6.33
CA GLY A 232 10.65 7.51 -7.01
C GLY A 232 10.17 7.00 -8.38
N ALA A 233 8.94 6.51 -8.46
CA ALA A 233 8.31 6.06 -9.69
C ALA A 233 8.13 7.21 -10.69
N LEU A 234 7.53 8.33 -10.27
CA LEU A 234 7.28 9.50 -11.13
C LEU A 234 8.56 10.11 -11.72
N LYS A 235 9.72 9.90 -11.08
CA LYS A 235 11.00 10.40 -11.58
C LYS A 235 11.61 9.55 -12.71
N VAL A 236 11.26 8.28 -12.81
CA VAL A 236 11.97 7.31 -13.67
C VAL A 236 11.06 6.61 -14.67
N LEU A 237 9.74 6.83 -14.59
CA LEU A 237 8.75 6.43 -15.58
C LEU A 237 8.66 7.44 -16.71
#